data_AF-A0A7C0XJI2-F1
#
_entry.id   AF-A0A7C0XJI2-F1
#
_cell.length_a   1.000
_cell.length_b   1.000
_cell.length_c   1.000
_cell.angle_alpha   90.00
_cell.angle_beta   90.00
_cell.angle_gamma   90.00
#
_symmetry.space_group_name_H-M   'P 1'
#
loop_
_entity.id
_entity.type
_entity.pdbx_description
1 polymer ?
#
loop_
_entity_poly.entity_id
_entity_poly.type
_entity_poly.pdbx_seq_one_letter_code
_entity_poly.pdbx_strand_id
1 'polypeptide(L)'
;MMVGEDNKISTKVTKLFKEGTIKVLDAIGRGGKLRWKEIQDMTKLPVATLNRSLSLLREMHFITKEEEQYRLTWVGDLLLDILATFGIVESPPSKEGEDSPTEKSIARDMVLSSLIMLFATLKNRGNFDLREFEMAMEEQKGTIHKVIENFEEGGLVSREGDKIIATDLLKNMDLIDIISL
;
A
#
# COMPACT_ATOMS: atom_id res chain seq x y z
N MET A 1 -30.27 -10.63 14.12
CA MET A 1 -29.83 -9.22 13.95
C MET A 1 -28.31 -9.18 14.12
N MET A 2 -27.56 -9.12 13.03
CA MET A 2 -26.10 -8.91 13.00
C MET A 2 -25.80 -7.85 11.94
N VAL A 3 -26.21 -6.60 12.17
CA VAL A 3 -26.07 -5.49 11.19
C VAL A 3 -25.19 -4.35 11.75
N GLY A 4 -24.68 -4.48 12.97
CA GLY A 4 -24.00 -3.40 13.69
C GLY A 4 -22.48 -3.28 13.50
N GLU A 5 -21.79 -4.37 13.16
CA GLU A 5 -20.31 -4.39 13.08
C GLU A 5 -19.78 -4.22 11.66
N ASP A 6 -20.36 -4.91 10.67
CA ASP A 6 -19.93 -4.84 9.27
C ASP A 6 -20.01 -3.41 8.70
N ASN A 7 -21.03 -2.65 9.12
CA ASN A 7 -21.25 -1.29 8.65
C ASN A 7 -20.21 -0.29 9.24
N LYS A 8 -19.65 -0.58 10.42
CA LYS A 8 -18.61 0.25 11.05
C LYS A 8 -17.25 0.07 10.39
N ILE A 9 -16.92 -1.14 9.94
CA ILE A 9 -15.63 -1.43 9.28
C ILE A 9 -15.62 -0.80 7.88
N SER A 10 -16.67 -1.01 7.08
CA SER A 10 -16.82 -0.39 5.74
C SER A 10 -16.76 1.15 5.79
N THR A 11 -17.39 1.76 6.80
CA THR A 11 -17.34 3.22 7.00
C THR A 11 -16.00 3.76 7.52
N LYS A 12 -15.14 2.92 8.11
CA LYS A 12 -13.76 3.30 8.48
C LYS A 12 -12.83 3.23 7.26
N VAL A 13 -12.93 2.17 6.47
CA VAL A 13 -12.13 1.98 5.24
C VAL A 13 -12.39 3.11 4.24
N THR A 14 -13.65 3.48 4.00
CA THR A 14 -13.98 4.62 3.12
C THR A 14 -13.44 5.97 3.62
N LYS A 15 -13.25 6.13 4.94
CA LYS A 15 -12.66 7.35 5.52
C LYS A 15 -11.14 7.42 5.38
N LEU A 16 -10.45 6.28 5.14
CA LEU A 16 -9.02 6.26 4.83
C LEU A 16 -8.72 7.01 3.54
N PHE A 17 -9.55 6.81 2.53
CA PHE A 17 -9.40 7.43 1.22
C PHE A 17 -9.84 8.90 1.18
N LYS A 18 -10.19 9.49 2.34
CA LYS A 18 -10.40 10.93 2.41
C LYS A 18 -9.06 11.63 2.32
N GLU A 19 -9.03 12.70 1.53
CA GLU A 19 -7.86 13.54 1.29
C GLU A 19 -7.11 13.91 2.58
N GLY A 20 -7.82 14.31 3.63
CA GLY A 20 -7.20 14.69 4.91
C GLY A 20 -6.53 13.53 5.66
N THR A 21 -6.91 12.29 5.40
CA THR A 21 -6.28 11.11 6.00
C THR A 21 -5.02 10.74 5.21
N ILE A 22 -5.11 10.75 3.88
CA ILE A 22 -3.99 10.51 2.97
C ILE A 22 -2.87 11.54 3.21
N LYS A 23 -3.22 12.84 3.29
CA LYS A 23 -2.26 13.92 3.56
C LYS A 23 -1.48 13.71 4.86
N VAL A 24 -2.12 13.21 5.91
CA VAL A 24 -1.46 12.94 7.19
C VAL A 24 -0.54 11.73 7.10
N LEU A 25 -0.97 10.67 6.41
CA LEU A 25 -0.15 9.48 6.17
C LEU A 25 1.11 9.84 5.38
N ASP A 26 0.96 10.58 4.28
CA ASP A 26 2.07 11.07 3.44
C ASP A 26 3.03 11.96 4.24
N ALA A 27 2.51 12.95 4.99
CA ALA A 27 3.35 13.84 5.79
C ALA A 27 4.21 13.07 6.81
N ILE A 28 3.64 12.10 7.52
CA ILE A 28 4.39 11.27 8.49
C ILE A 28 5.41 10.38 7.76
N GLY A 29 5.04 9.81 6.60
CA GLY A 29 5.97 9.02 5.78
C GLY A 29 7.21 9.78 5.36
N ARG A 30 7.06 11.05 4.94
CA ARG A 30 8.18 11.91 4.54
C ARG A 30 9.02 12.40 5.71
N GLY A 31 8.39 12.68 6.85
CA GLY A 31 9.06 13.23 8.03
C GLY A 31 9.66 12.17 8.98
N GLY A 32 9.31 10.90 8.81
CA GLY A 32 9.72 9.78 9.67
C GLY A 32 9.10 9.81 11.06
N LYS A 33 9.55 10.74 11.92
CA LYS A 33 9.01 10.99 13.28
C LYS A 33 8.66 12.45 13.43
N LEU A 34 7.36 12.76 13.54
CA LEU A 34 6.87 14.14 13.58
C LEU A 34 5.99 14.42 14.80
N ARG A 35 6.13 15.59 15.40
CA ARG A 35 5.19 16.10 16.40
C ARG A 35 3.92 16.59 15.73
N TRP A 36 2.84 16.68 16.51
CA TRP A 36 1.53 17.15 16.03
C TRP A 36 1.61 18.47 15.25
N LYS A 37 2.41 19.42 15.75
CA LYS A 37 2.53 20.74 15.13
C LYS A 37 3.24 20.69 13.77
N GLU A 38 4.26 19.85 13.66
CA GLU A 38 5.00 19.64 12.40
C GLU A 38 4.09 19.01 11.34
N ILE A 39 3.26 18.05 11.73
CA ILE A 39 2.25 17.45 10.83
C ILE A 39 1.21 18.49 10.39
N GLN A 40 0.73 19.33 11.32
CA GLN A 40 -0.19 20.42 10.99
C GLN A 40 0.42 21.39 9.97
N ASP A 41 1.68 21.76 10.18
CA ASP A 41 2.38 22.73 9.36
C ASP A 41 2.70 22.17 7.97
N MET A 42 2.97 20.86 7.82
CA MET A 42 3.14 20.20 6.53
C MET A 42 1.82 20.03 5.78
N THR A 43 0.76 19.59 6.47
CA THR A 43 -0.52 19.24 5.82
C THR A 43 -1.44 20.44 5.58
N LYS A 44 -1.23 21.54 6.33
CA LYS A 44 -2.11 22.74 6.37
C LYS A 44 -3.57 22.42 6.70
N LEU A 45 -3.83 21.27 7.33
CA LEU A 45 -5.18 20.85 7.66
C LEU A 45 -5.74 21.64 8.87
N PRO A 46 -7.05 21.93 8.89
CA PRO A 46 -7.73 22.41 10.09
C PRO A 46 -7.54 21.45 11.27
N VAL A 47 -7.43 21.99 12.49
CA VAL A 47 -7.19 21.22 13.74
C VAL A 47 -8.15 20.05 13.89
N ALA A 48 -9.44 20.27 13.66
CA ALA A 48 -10.46 19.24 13.78
C ALA A 48 -10.25 18.08 12.76
N THR A 49 -9.90 18.42 11.51
CA THR A 49 -9.62 17.43 10.46
C THR A 49 -8.36 16.65 10.78
N LEU A 50 -7.28 17.33 11.17
CA LEU A 50 -6.01 16.70 11.55
C LEU A 50 -6.19 15.71 12.70
N ASN A 51 -6.86 16.12 13.78
CA ASN A 51 -7.07 15.26 14.94
C ASN A 51 -7.93 14.04 14.59
N ARG A 52 -8.94 14.22 13.74
CA ARG A 52 -9.77 13.13 13.25
C ARG A 52 -8.96 12.14 12.40
N SER A 53 -8.13 12.63 11.49
CA SER A 53 -7.24 11.80 10.67
C SER A 53 -6.23 11.03 11.52
N LEU A 54 -5.56 11.70 12.46
CA LEU A 54 -4.60 11.07 13.38
C LEU A 54 -5.26 10.00 14.25
N SER A 55 -6.45 10.29 14.80
CA SER A 55 -7.23 9.30 15.57
C SER A 55 -7.56 8.08 14.72
N LEU A 56 -8.06 8.31 13.51
CA LEU A 56 -8.45 7.25 12.59
C LEU A 56 -7.26 6.37 12.18
N LEU A 57 -6.13 6.97 11.78
CA LEU A 57 -4.92 6.24 11.42
C LEU A 57 -4.34 5.43 12.59
N ARG A 58 -4.44 5.95 13.82
CA ARG A 58 -4.05 5.22 15.04
C ARG A 58 -4.99 4.05 15.34
N GLU A 59 -6.30 4.27 15.24
CA GLU A 59 -7.30 3.22 15.43
C GLU A 59 -7.14 2.05 14.45
N MET A 60 -6.64 2.32 13.24
CA MET A 60 -6.32 1.29 12.24
C MET A 60 -4.87 0.82 12.28
N HIS A 61 -4.10 1.25 13.28
CA HIS A 61 -2.72 0.84 13.49
C HIS A 61 -1.74 1.17 12.35
N PHE A 62 -2.07 2.14 11.49
CA PHE A 62 -1.14 2.62 10.45
C PHE A 62 -0.10 3.59 11.01
N ILE A 63 -0.42 4.26 12.12
CA ILE A 63 0.53 5.11 12.84
C ILE A 63 0.53 4.81 14.33
N THR A 64 1.66 5.04 14.97
CA THR A 64 1.82 4.99 16.42
C THR A 64 2.22 6.36 16.95
N LYS A 65 1.77 6.70 18.17
CA LYS A 65 2.27 7.86 18.92
C LYS A 65 3.16 7.36 20.05
N GLU A 66 4.43 7.73 20.03
CA GLU A 66 5.37 7.52 21.13
C GLU A 66 5.70 8.89 21.72
N GLU A 67 5.43 9.07 23.01
CA GLU A 67 5.51 10.37 23.68
C GLU A 67 4.69 11.45 22.93
N GLU A 68 5.36 12.41 22.29
CA GLU A 68 4.77 13.50 21.52
C GLU A 68 4.99 13.39 20.01
N GLN A 69 5.54 12.27 19.53
CA GLN A 69 5.84 12.05 18.12
C GLN A 69 4.98 10.95 17.52
N TYR A 70 4.59 11.14 16.26
CA TYR A 70 3.90 10.17 15.43
C TYR A 70 4.88 9.59 14.41
N ARG A 71 4.77 8.28 14.17
CA ARG A 71 5.50 7.56 13.12
C ARG A 71 4.60 6.55 12.43
N LEU A 72 4.94 6.17 11.20
CA LEU A 72 4.31 5.05 10.51
C LEU A 72 4.64 3.74 11.23
N THR A 73 3.68 2.82 11.26
CA THR A 73 3.97 1.40 11.49
C THR A 73 4.40 0.75 10.17
N TRP A 74 4.88 -0.50 10.20
CA TRP A 74 5.18 -1.23 8.96
C TRP A 74 3.96 -1.38 8.05
N VAL A 75 2.74 -1.46 8.61
CA VAL A 75 1.49 -1.52 7.83
C VAL A 75 1.17 -0.15 7.22
N GLY A 76 1.45 0.94 7.95
CA GLY A 76 1.32 2.29 7.42
C GLY A 76 2.32 2.58 6.30
N ASP A 77 3.56 2.09 6.43
CA ASP A 77 4.58 2.12 5.38
C ASP A 77 4.10 1.37 4.14
N LEU A 78 3.63 0.12 4.29
CA LEU A 78 3.09 -0.66 3.18
C LEU A 78 1.91 0.04 2.48
N LEU A 79 0.98 0.61 3.24
CA LEU A 79 -0.15 1.35 2.67
C LEU A 79 0.34 2.57 1.88
N LEU A 80 1.35 3.28 2.38
CA LEU A 80 1.93 4.43 1.68
C LEU A 80 2.61 4.00 0.38
N ASP A 81 3.37 2.90 0.39
CA ASP A 81 4.03 2.33 -0.79
C ASP A 81 3.02 1.90 -1.86
N ILE A 82 1.90 1.28 -1.44
CA ILE A 82 0.76 0.99 -2.32
C ILE A 82 0.22 2.30 -2.91
N LEU A 83 -0.14 3.30 -2.09
CA LEU A 83 -0.68 4.56 -2.61
C LEU A 83 0.28 5.28 -3.58
N ALA A 84 1.58 5.22 -3.34
CA ALA A 84 2.61 5.77 -4.22
C ALA A 84 2.68 5.02 -5.56
N THR A 85 2.56 3.69 -5.54
CA THR A 85 2.50 2.86 -6.76
C THR A 85 1.34 3.25 -7.66
N PHE A 86 0.20 3.66 -7.08
CA PHE A 86 -0.96 4.15 -7.82
C PHE A 86 -0.89 5.66 -8.16
N GLY A 87 0.22 6.35 -7.85
CA GLY A 87 0.37 7.79 -8.09
C GLY A 87 -0.54 8.69 -7.23
N ILE A 88 -1.14 8.14 -6.17
CA ILE A 88 -2.06 8.88 -5.28
C ILE A 88 -1.29 9.82 -4.36
N VAL A 89 -0.07 9.42 -3.97
CA VAL A 89 0.90 10.23 -3.24
C VAL A 89 2.23 10.20 -3.99
N GLU A 90 3.08 11.19 -3.76
CA GLU A 90 4.45 11.10 -4.28
C GLU A 90 5.20 10.01 -3.50
N SER A 91 6.11 9.32 -4.17
CA SER A 91 6.97 8.34 -3.51
C SER A 91 7.70 9.00 -2.35
N PRO A 92 7.67 8.40 -1.15
CA PRO A 92 8.38 8.96 0.00
C PRO A 92 9.87 9.11 -0.36
N PRO A 93 10.53 10.20 0.10
CA PRO A 93 11.98 10.32 -0.06
C PRO A 93 12.60 9.05 0.52
N SER A 94 13.40 8.37 -0.28
CA SER A 94 13.91 7.05 0.06
C SER A 94 14.51 7.06 1.47
N LYS A 95 14.10 6.08 2.28
CA LYS A 95 14.72 5.83 3.59
C LYS A 95 16.18 5.44 3.32
N GLU A 96 17.05 6.44 3.25
CA GLU A 96 18.47 6.36 2.91
C GLU A 96 18.80 5.50 1.68
N GLY A 97 18.76 6.11 0.49
CA GLY A 97 19.72 5.76 -0.58
C GLY A 97 19.24 4.94 -1.79
N GLU A 98 17.95 4.66 -1.95
CA GLU A 98 17.43 3.99 -3.15
C GLU A 98 16.41 4.89 -3.88
N ASP A 99 16.83 5.54 -4.96
CA ASP A 99 15.93 6.23 -5.89
C ASP A 99 14.95 5.21 -6.53
N SER A 100 13.67 5.55 -6.59
CA SER A 100 12.55 4.78 -7.18
C SER A 100 12.15 3.46 -6.45
N PRO A 101 10.92 2.95 -6.60
CA PRO A 101 10.56 1.63 -6.08
C PRO A 101 11.44 0.56 -6.75
N THR A 102 12.46 0.10 -6.04
CA THR A 102 13.34 -0.98 -6.50
C THR A 102 12.55 -2.30 -6.56
N GLU A 103 12.97 -3.25 -7.40
CA GLU A 103 12.35 -4.58 -7.49
C GLU A 103 12.32 -5.27 -6.12
N LYS A 104 13.30 -4.96 -5.26
CA LYS A 104 13.36 -5.41 -3.87
C LYS A 104 12.24 -4.82 -3.00
N SER A 105 11.91 -3.53 -3.15
CA SER A 105 10.81 -2.91 -2.42
C SER A 105 9.48 -3.51 -2.84
N ILE A 106 9.24 -3.67 -4.14
CA ILE A 106 8.01 -4.30 -4.67
C ILE A 106 7.87 -5.73 -4.13
N ALA A 107 8.94 -6.54 -4.17
CA ALA A 107 8.92 -7.89 -3.65
C ALA A 107 8.62 -7.93 -2.14
N ARG A 108 9.23 -7.04 -1.35
CA ARG A 108 8.94 -6.89 0.07
C ARG A 108 7.46 -6.58 0.30
N ASP A 109 6.90 -5.65 -0.45
CA ASP A 109 5.53 -5.19 -0.26
C ASP A 109 4.50 -6.26 -0.66
N MET A 110 4.80 -7.07 -1.69
CA MET A 110 4.03 -8.26 -2.03
C MET A 110 4.03 -9.29 -0.89
N VAL A 111 5.19 -9.53 -0.27
CA VAL A 111 5.31 -10.46 0.87
C VAL A 111 4.55 -9.92 2.09
N LEU A 112 4.70 -8.64 2.42
CA LEU A 112 3.99 -8.03 3.55
C LEU A 112 2.47 -8.06 3.35
N SER A 113 1.99 -7.79 2.13
CA SER A 113 0.57 -7.91 1.76
C SER A 113 0.07 -9.35 1.93
N SER A 114 0.87 -10.33 1.51
CA SER A 114 0.56 -11.75 1.68
C SER A 114 0.48 -12.14 3.16
N LEU A 115 1.38 -11.62 4.00
CA LEU A 115 1.35 -11.85 5.45
C LEU A 115 0.10 -11.28 6.11
N ILE A 116 -0.38 -10.10 5.68
CA ILE A 116 -1.63 -9.53 6.18
C ILE A 116 -2.81 -10.47 5.87
N MET A 117 -2.89 -10.96 4.63
CA MET A 117 -3.94 -11.89 4.19
C MET A 117 -3.87 -13.22 4.95
N LEU A 118 -2.65 -13.71 5.20
CA LEU A 118 -2.40 -14.92 5.97
C LEU A 118 -2.88 -14.74 7.42
N PHE A 119 -2.50 -13.65 8.11
CA PHE A 119 -2.94 -13.40 9.48
C PHE A 119 -4.45 -13.17 9.58
N ALA A 120 -5.06 -12.50 8.61
CA ALA A 120 -6.51 -12.38 8.53
C ALA A 120 -7.19 -13.75 8.42
N THR A 121 -6.62 -14.64 7.59
CA THR A 121 -7.11 -16.00 7.42
C THR A 121 -6.95 -16.83 8.70
N LEU A 122 -5.77 -16.81 9.33
CA LEU A 122 -5.55 -17.48 10.62
C LEU A 122 -6.50 -16.98 11.70
N LYS A 123 -6.71 -15.66 11.79
CA LYS A 123 -7.64 -15.06 12.75
C LYS A 123 -9.06 -15.58 12.56
N ASN A 124 -9.50 -15.76 11.31
CA ASN A 124 -10.87 -16.17 10.99
C ASN A 124 -11.07 -17.69 11.09
N ARG A 125 -10.09 -18.49 10.67
CA ARG A 125 -10.20 -19.96 10.57
C ARG A 125 -9.59 -20.69 11.76
N GLY A 126 -8.73 -20.03 12.54
CA GLY A 126 -7.99 -20.61 13.67
C GLY A 126 -6.84 -21.54 13.29
N ASN A 127 -6.72 -21.90 12.01
CA ASN A 127 -5.64 -22.71 11.45
C ASN A 127 -5.32 -22.27 10.01
N PHE A 128 -4.14 -22.67 9.53
CA PHE A 128 -3.65 -22.40 8.19
C PHE A 128 -2.61 -23.45 7.82
N ASP A 129 -2.77 -24.10 6.67
CA ASP A 129 -1.76 -25.01 6.14
C ASP A 129 -0.73 -24.20 5.36
N LEU A 130 0.45 -24.01 5.96
CA LEU A 130 1.54 -23.26 5.35
C LEU A 130 2.08 -23.96 4.10
N ARG A 131 2.09 -25.29 4.06
CA ARG A 131 2.65 -26.05 2.92
C ARG A 131 1.74 -25.95 1.70
N GLU A 132 0.44 -26.10 1.90
CA GLU A 132 -0.54 -25.95 0.82
C GLU A 132 -0.48 -24.53 0.23
N PHE A 133 -0.34 -23.51 1.09
CA PHE A 133 -0.15 -22.13 0.65
C PHE A 133 1.13 -21.93 -0.16
N GLU A 134 2.28 -22.44 0.32
CA GLU A 134 3.55 -22.34 -0.40
C GLU A 134 3.48 -22.98 -1.79
N MET A 135 2.85 -24.16 -1.89
CA MET A 135 2.62 -24.82 -3.18
C MET A 135 1.74 -23.98 -4.12
N ALA A 136 0.63 -23.45 -3.62
CA ALA A 136 -0.25 -22.60 -4.40
C ALA A 136 0.44 -21.29 -4.86
N MET A 137 1.29 -20.71 -4.02
CA MET A 137 2.08 -19.52 -4.37
C MET A 137 3.09 -19.80 -5.49
N GLU A 138 3.70 -20.99 -5.51
CA GLU A 138 4.58 -21.39 -6.60
C GLU A 138 3.83 -21.48 -7.93
N GLU A 139 2.61 -22.04 -7.92
CA GLU A 139 1.75 -22.04 -9.12
C GLU A 139 1.42 -20.63 -9.61
N GLN A 140 1.18 -19.68 -8.69
CA GLN A 140 0.90 -18.29 -9.05
C GLN A 140 2.09 -17.56 -9.69
N LYS A 141 3.33 -17.98 -9.44
CA LYS A 141 4.48 -17.44 -10.20
C LYS A 141 4.35 -17.70 -11.69
N GLY A 142 3.84 -18.87 -12.07
CA GLY A 142 3.55 -19.20 -13.46
C GLY A 142 2.51 -18.26 -14.08
N THR A 143 1.52 -17.82 -13.30
CA THR A 143 0.53 -16.82 -13.74
C THR A 143 1.18 -15.47 -14.04
N ILE A 144 2.10 -15.00 -13.20
CA ILE A 144 2.82 -13.74 -13.42
C ILE A 144 3.55 -13.76 -14.77
N HIS A 145 4.29 -14.84 -15.05
CA HIS A 145 4.98 -15.00 -16.33
C HIS A 145 4.03 -14.97 -17.53
N LYS A 146 2.92 -15.70 -17.45
CA LYS A 146 1.91 -15.72 -18.52
C LYS A 146 1.28 -14.35 -18.78
N VAL A 147 1.00 -13.58 -17.73
CA VAL A 147 0.45 -12.22 -17.89
C VAL A 147 1.46 -11.31 -18.58
N ILE A 148 2.73 -11.38 -18.22
CA ILE A 148 3.80 -10.62 -18.87
C ILE A 148 3.95 -11.04 -20.34
N GLU A 149 3.92 -12.35 -20.63
CA GLU A 149 3.97 -12.88 -22.00
C GLU A 149 2.80 -12.36 -22.83
N ASN A 150 1.58 -12.38 -22.30
CA ASN A 150 0.42 -11.82 -22.99
C ASN A 150 0.56 -10.31 -23.25
N PHE A 151 1.14 -9.56 -22.30
CA PHE A 151 1.42 -8.13 -22.49
C PHE A 151 2.52 -7.90 -23.53
N GLU A 152 3.50 -8.80 -23.63
CA GLU A 152 4.55 -8.79 -24.64
C GLU A 152 3.96 -9.06 -26.03
N GLU A 153 3.11 -10.09 -26.16
CA GLU A 153 2.37 -10.39 -27.40
C GLU A 153 1.43 -9.25 -27.82
N GLY A 154 0.81 -8.58 -26.85
CA GLY A 154 -0.03 -7.40 -27.05
C GLY A 154 0.73 -6.12 -27.37
N GLY A 155 2.07 -6.15 -27.36
CA GLY A 155 2.93 -4.98 -27.62
C GLY A 155 2.92 -3.93 -26.51
N LEU A 156 2.44 -4.27 -25.31
CA LEU A 156 2.42 -3.39 -24.14
C LEU A 156 3.78 -3.33 -23.45
N VAL A 157 4.50 -4.45 -23.44
CA VAL A 157 5.87 -4.52 -22.90
C VAL A 157 6.82 -5.13 -23.93
N SER A 158 8.11 -4.84 -23.80
CA SER A 158 9.19 -5.52 -24.51
C SER A 158 10.18 -6.12 -23.52
N ARG A 159 10.99 -7.07 -23.99
CA ARG A 159 11.98 -7.75 -23.16
C ARG A 159 13.40 -7.51 -23.64
N GLU A 160 14.28 -7.17 -22.72
CA GLU A 160 15.74 -7.10 -22.91
C GLU A 160 16.44 -7.99 -21.88
N GLY A 161 16.66 -9.26 -22.26
CA GLY A 161 17.15 -10.28 -21.32
C GLY A 161 16.11 -10.57 -20.23
N ASP A 162 16.47 -10.35 -18.96
CA ASP A 162 15.56 -10.50 -17.82
C ASP A 162 14.80 -9.21 -17.47
N LYS A 163 15.01 -8.12 -18.23
CA LYS A 163 14.35 -6.84 -18.01
C LYS A 163 13.08 -6.74 -18.84
N ILE A 164 12.00 -6.34 -18.21
CA ILE A 164 10.72 -6.03 -18.84
C ILE A 164 10.62 -4.50 -18.95
N ILE A 165 10.37 -4.00 -20.15
CA ILE A 165 10.37 -2.57 -20.46
C ILE A 165 8.98 -2.17 -20.92
N ALA A 166 8.39 -1.18 -20.25
CA ALA A 166 7.12 -0.60 -20.67
C ALA A 166 7.29 0.14 -22.01
N THR A 167 6.46 -0.21 -22.99
CA THR A 167 6.37 0.54 -24.25
C THR A 167 5.64 1.87 -24.04
N ASP A 168 5.67 2.74 -25.04
CA ASP A 168 4.88 3.98 -25.00
C ASP A 168 3.37 3.70 -24.98
N LEU A 169 2.92 2.56 -25.51
CA LEU A 169 1.52 2.16 -25.43
C LEU A 169 1.11 1.99 -23.96
N LEU A 170 1.86 1.19 -23.19
CA LEU A 170 1.56 0.95 -21.79
C LEU A 170 1.76 2.20 -20.92
N LYS A 171 2.79 3.02 -21.18
CA LYS A 171 3.04 4.26 -20.41
C LYS A 171 1.93 5.30 -20.54
N ASN A 172 1.19 5.27 -21.64
CA ASN A 172 0.08 6.19 -21.89
C ASN A 172 -1.28 5.64 -21.42
N MET A 173 -1.33 4.41 -20.88
CA MET A 173 -2.54 3.84 -20.31
C MET A 173 -2.69 4.24 -18.85
N ASP A 174 -3.94 4.51 -18.45
CA ASP A 174 -4.25 4.61 -17.04
C ASP A 174 -4.22 3.23 -16.40
N LEU A 175 -3.83 3.17 -15.12
CA LEU A 175 -3.72 1.90 -14.39
C LEU A 175 -5.03 1.11 -14.34
N ILE A 176 -6.18 1.80 -14.37
CA ILE A 176 -7.49 1.15 -14.42
C ILE A 176 -7.71 0.40 -15.75
N ASP A 177 -7.20 0.94 -16.85
CA ASP A 177 -7.29 0.30 -18.16
C ASP A 177 -6.40 -0.93 -18.21
N ILE A 178 -5.19 -0.85 -17.61
CA ILE A 178 -4.25 -1.98 -17.52
C ILE A 178 -4.86 -3.15 -16.74
N ILE A 179 -5.50 -2.88 -15.59
CA ILE A 179 -6.10 -3.91 -14.71
C ILE A 179 -7.36 -4.53 -15.34
N SER A 180 -7.97 -3.86 -16.32
CA SER A 180 -9.21 -4.32 -16.97
C SER A 180 -8.99 -5.20 -18.21
N LEU A 181 -7.74 -5.46 -18.59
CA LEU A 181 -7.34 -6.37 -19.67
C LEU A 181 -7.38 -7.84 -19.24
#